data_AF-A0A5M6A3A0-F1
#
_entry.id   AF-A0A5M6A3A0-F1
#
_cell.length_a   1.000
_cell.length_b   1.000
_cell.length_c   1.000
_cell.angle_alpha   90.00
_cell.angle_beta   90.00
_cell.angle_gamma   90.00
#
_symmetry.space_group_name_H-M   'P 1'
#
loop_
_entity.id
_entity.type
_entity.pdbx_description
1 polymer ?
#
loop_
_entity_poly.entity_id
_entity_poly.type
_entity_poly.pdbx_seq_one_letter_code
_entity_poly.pdbx_strand_id
1 'polypeptide(L)'
;MGGGMMKDVITPPHTQHLYPYRWSLEDAVFTKDKGKVFSCFACGGGSTMGYKIAGYDVIGCNEIDPRMMKCYETNHHPQYSYLEDIRDLVKRNNLPEELYNLDILDGSPPCSTFSMSGLREDAW
;
A
#
# COMPACT_ATOMS: atom_id res chain seq x y z
N MET A 1 38.12 -1.55 -32.97
CA MET A 1 37.19 -1.12 -31.91
C MET A 1 36.00 -2.05 -31.95
N GLY A 2 35.74 -2.83 -30.91
CA GLY A 2 34.60 -3.74 -30.87
C GLY A 2 34.96 -5.04 -30.19
N GLY A 3 34.39 -5.26 -29.00
CA GLY A 3 34.61 -6.45 -28.21
C GLY A 3 34.16 -6.28 -26.76
N GLY A 4 32.95 -5.76 -26.56
CA GLY A 4 32.30 -5.79 -25.25
C GLY A 4 31.53 -7.09 -25.11
N MET A 5 32.01 -7.99 -24.26
CA MET A 5 31.32 -9.20 -23.81
C MET A 5 29.94 -8.82 -23.24
N MET A 6 28.87 -9.21 -23.95
CA MET A 6 27.56 -9.32 -23.33
C MET A 6 27.60 -10.55 -22.43
N LYS A 7 27.43 -10.35 -21.13
CA LYS A 7 27.32 -11.42 -20.14
C LYS A 7 25.98 -12.12 -20.37
N ASP A 8 26.03 -13.37 -20.79
CA ASP A 8 24.86 -14.24 -20.88
C ASP A 8 24.23 -14.36 -19.48
N VAL A 9 23.11 -13.67 -19.26
CA VAL A 9 22.24 -13.94 -18.12
C VAL A 9 21.53 -15.25 -18.42
N ILE A 10 22.06 -16.33 -17.86
CA ILE A 10 21.43 -17.65 -17.86
C ILE A 10 20.04 -17.49 -17.23
N THR A 11 18.98 -17.50 -18.05
CA THR A 11 17.60 -17.54 -17.60
C THR A 11 17.19 -19.01 -17.46
N PRO A 12 16.81 -19.49 -16.26
CA PRO A 12 16.34 -20.86 -16.07
C PRO A 12 15.01 -21.09 -16.82
N PRO A 13 14.68 -22.35 -17.19
CA PRO A 13 13.50 -22.67 -18.00
C PRO A 13 12.21 -22.19 -17.31
N HIS A 14 11.48 -21.35 -18.03
CA HIS A 14 10.30 -20.63 -17.56
C HIS A 14 9.17 -21.59 -17.14
N THR A 15 8.97 -21.75 -15.83
CA THR A 15 7.60 -21.88 -15.32
C THR A 15 7.00 -20.49 -15.45
N GLN A 16 6.11 -20.29 -16.41
CA GLN A 16 5.45 -19.00 -16.61
C GLN A 16 4.60 -18.73 -15.37
N HIS A 17 5.07 -17.85 -14.48
CA HIS A 17 4.31 -17.47 -13.30
C HIS A 17 2.99 -16.83 -13.77
N LEU A 18 1.87 -17.23 -13.15
CA LEU A 18 0.55 -16.63 -13.42
C LEU A 18 0.57 -15.11 -13.25
N TYR A 19 1.46 -14.61 -12.40
CA TYR A 19 1.72 -13.19 -12.18
C TYR A 19 3.20 -12.88 -12.42
N PRO A 20 3.54 -11.98 -13.36
CA PRO A 20 4.91 -11.56 -13.56
C PRO A 20 5.41 -10.80 -12.33
N TYR A 21 6.40 -11.36 -11.64
CA TYR A 21 7.01 -10.72 -10.47
C TYR A 21 7.91 -9.53 -10.84
N ARG A 22 8.37 -9.49 -12.09
CA ARG A 22 9.07 -8.34 -12.66
C ARG A 22 8.02 -7.39 -13.22
N TRP A 23 7.83 -6.27 -12.53
CA TRP A 23 6.98 -5.18 -12.95
C TRP A 23 7.73 -3.86 -12.79
N SER A 24 7.29 -2.86 -13.53
CA SER A 24 7.79 -1.49 -13.46
C SER A 24 6.59 -0.56 -13.23
N LEU A 25 6.84 0.62 -12.67
CA LEU A 25 5.76 1.60 -12.50
C LEU A 25 5.26 2.13 -13.85
N GLU A 26 6.12 2.19 -14.87
CA GLU A 26 5.78 2.62 -16.23
C GLU A 26 4.82 1.65 -16.95
N ASP A 27 4.94 0.35 -16.68
CA ASP A 27 4.08 -0.69 -17.27
C ASP A 27 2.80 -0.95 -16.45
N ALA A 28 2.66 -0.32 -15.28
CA ALA A 28 1.54 -0.56 -14.38
C ALA A 28 0.25 0.06 -14.92
N VAL A 29 -0.82 -0.73 -14.96
CA VAL A 29 -2.16 -0.29 -15.36
C VAL A 29 -3.06 -0.23 -14.12
N PHE A 30 -3.57 0.96 -13.80
CA PHE A 30 -4.43 1.20 -12.65
C PHE A 30 -5.90 1.32 -13.09
N THR A 31 -6.59 0.18 -13.21
CA THR A 31 -7.94 0.12 -13.81
C THR A 31 -9.05 0.70 -12.94
N LYS A 32 -8.92 0.64 -11.60
CA LYS A 32 -9.90 1.14 -10.62
C LYS A 32 -11.31 0.52 -10.76
N ASP A 33 -11.41 -0.65 -11.38
CA ASP A 33 -12.68 -1.34 -11.69
C ASP A 33 -13.06 -2.43 -10.69
N LYS A 34 -12.20 -2.73 -9.70
CA LYS A 34 -12.41 -3.83 -8.73
C LYS A 34 -13.14 -3.45 -7.46
N GLY A 35 -13.24 -2.17 -7.15
CA GLY A 35 -13.89 -1.68 -5.95
C GLY A 35 -13.09 -0.60 -5.23
N LYS A 36 -13.69 -0.02 -4.20
CA LYS A 36 -13.13 1.05 -3.39
C LYS A 36 -12.46 0.51 -2.13
N VAL A 37 -11.27 1.04 -1.86
CA VAL A 37 -10.46 0.65 -0.71
C VAL A 37 -10.06 1.88 0.09
N PHE A 38 -10.13 1.77 1.41
CA PHE A 38 -9.53 2.74 2.33
C PHE A 38 -8.50 2.02 3.21
N SER A 39 -7.30 2.60 3.36
CA SER A 39 -6.16 1.95 4.04
C SER A 39 -5.83 2.64 5.36
N CYS A 40 -5.97 1.91 6.46
CA CYS A 40 -5.61 2.34 7.81
C CYS A 40 -4.20 1.87 8.18
N PHE A 41 -3.46 2.71 8.92
CA PHE A 41 -2.05 2.48 9.24
C PHE A 41 -1.20 2.38 7.95
N ALA A 42 -1.47 3.29 7.02
CA ALA A 42 -1.02 3.16 5.64
C ALA A 42 0.49 3.39 5.44
N CYS A 43 1.18 4.02 6.40
CA CYS A 43 2.59 4.37 6.31
C CYS A 43 2.89 5.06 4.97
N GLY A 44 3.97 4.68 4.28
CA GLY A 44 4.32 5.20 2.96
C GLY A 44 3.49 4.65 1.78
N GLY A 45 2.54 3.75 2.02
CA GLY A 45 1.58 3.28 1.01
C GLY A 45 1.92 1.98 0.27
N GLY A 46 2.69 1.08 0.88
CA GLY A 46 3.02 -0.23 0.27
C GLY A 46 1.79 -1.05 -0.12
N SER A 47 0.87 -1.28 0.83
CA SER A 47 -0.40 -1.98 0.55
C SER A 47 -1.25 -1.25 -0.47
N THR A 48 -1.30 0.08 -0.40
CA THR A 48 -2.00 0.93 -1.37
C THR A 48 -1.53 0.69 -2.80
N MET A 49 -0.20 0.61 -3.01
CA MET A 49 0.33 0.31 -4.33
C MET A 49 -0.12 -1.09 -4.81
N GLY A 50 -0.10 -2.09 -3.92
CA GLY A 50 -0.57 -3.44 -4.23
C GLY A 50 -2.04 -3.47 -4.67
N TYR A 51 -2.93 -2.80 -3.94
CA TYR A 51 -4.35 -2.69 -4.30
C TYR A 51 -4.54 -1.98 -5.65
N LYS A 52 -3.82 -0.88 -5.89
CA LYS A 52 -3.87 -0.16 -7.16
C LYS A 52 -3.46 -1.05 -8.33
N ILE A 53 -2.35 -1.80 -8.20
CA ILE A 53 -1.89 -2.76 -9.22
C ILE A 53 -2.92 -3.88 -9.43
N ALA A 54 -3.62 -4.30 -8.37
CA ALA A 54 -4.71 -5.28 -8.46
C ALA A 54 -6.01 -4.73 -9.07
N GLY A 55 -6.08 -3.45 -9.43
CA GLY A 55 -7.21 -2.82 -10.09
C GLY A 55 -8.24 -2.18 -9.16
N TYR A 56 -7.93 -2.05 -7.88
CA TYR A 56 -8.79 -1.35 -6.92
C TYR A 56 -8.56 0.16 -6.94
N ASP A 57 -9.61 0.92 -6.61
CA ASP A 57 -9.52 2.36 -6.37
C ASP A 57 -9.28 2.63 -4.89
N VAL A 58 -8.03 2.88 -4.52
CA VAL A 58 -7.68 3.27 -3.15
C VAL A 58 -7.98 4.77 -2.98
N ILE A 59 -9.09 5.08 -2.32
CA ILE A 59 -9.65 6.43 -2.25
C ILE A 59 -9.06 7.26 -1.10
N GLY A 60 -8.43 6.63 -0.11
CA GLY A 60 -7.87 7.37 1.01
C GLY A 60 -7.11 6.53 2.01
N CYS A 61 -6.58 7.22 3.01
CA CYS A 61 -5.83 6.60 4.09
C CYS A 61 -6.00 7.27 5.45
N ASN A 62 -5.66 6.51 6.50
CA ASN A 62 -5.37 7.01 7.83
C ASN A 62 -3.93 6.68 8.23
N GLU A 63 -3.22 7.66 8.77
CA GLU A 63 -1.85 7.53 9.27
C GLU A 63 -1.62 8.57 10.38
N ILE A 64 -0.84 8.22 11.40
CA ILE A 64 -0.54 9.10 12.54
C ILE A 64 0.79 9.85 12.37
N ASP A 65 1.76 9.28 11.64
CA ASP A 65 3.07 9.93 11.39
C ASP A 65 2.97 10.93 10.21
N PRO A 66 3.17 12.25 10.45
CA PRO A 66 3.08 13.27 9.40
C PRO A 66 4.11 13.10 8.28
N ARG A 67 5.26 12.49 8.55
CA ARG A 67 6.29 12.23 7.53
C ARG A 67 5.85 11.11 6.61
N MET A 68 5.25 10.07 7.17
CA MET A 68 4.71 8.96 6.37
C MET A 68 3.50 9.41 5.56
N MET A 69 2.60 10.19 6.14
CA MET A 69 1.50 10.81 5.41
C MET A 69 2.01 11.67 4.25
N LYS A 70 3.05 12.48 4.46
CA LYS A 70 3.63 13.30 3.39
C LYS A 70 4.16 12.46 2.22
N CYS A 71 4.86 11.36 2.52
CA CYS A 71 5.32 10.41 1.52
C CYS A 71 4.12 9.77 0.79
N TYR A 72 3.10 9.34 1.54
CA TYR A 72 1.89 8.74 1.00
C TYR A 72 1.18 9.68 0.02
N GLU A 73 0.92 10.92 0.42
CA GLU A 73 0.23 11.92 -0.41
C GLU A 73 0.99 12.22 -1.69
N THR A 74 2.31 12.35 -1.60
CA THR A 74 3.19 12.61 -2.74
C THR A 74 3.17 11.46 -3.75
N ASN A 75 3.07 10.22 -3.27
CA ASN A 75 3.12 9.04 -4.13
C ASN A 75 1.74 8.63 -4.67
N HIS A 76 0.69 8.81 -3.87
CA HIS A 76 -0.60 8.17 -4.12
C HIS A 76 -1.75 9.13 -4.38
N HIS A 77 -1.61 10.42 -4.05
CA HIS A 77 -2.63 11.44 -4.31
C HIS A 77 -4.04 11.01 -3.84
N PRO A 78 -4.21 10.64 -2.55
CA PRO A 78 -5.51 10.21 -2.04
C PRO A 78 -6.56 11.30 -2.16
N GLN A 79 -7.82 10.89 -2.31
CA GLN A 79 -8.96 11.80 -2.21
C GLN A 79 -9.22 12.19 -0.74
N TYR A 80 -9.01 11.24 0.18
CA TYR A 80 -9.20 11.44 1.61
C TYR A 80 -7.93 11.07 2.40
N SER A 81 -7.32 12.05 3.06
CA SER A 81 -6.21 11.85 3.99
C SER A 81 -6.65 12.17 5.42
N TYR A 82 -6.48 11.22 6.34
CA TYR A 82 -6.74 11.42 7.77
C TYR A 82 -5.43 11.29 8.55
N LEU A 83 -4.75 12.43 8.76
CA LEU A 83 -3.54 12.52 9.58
C LEU A 83 -3.93 12.62 11.06
N GLU A 84 -4.29 11.49 11.66
CA GLU A 84 -4.73 11.41 13.04
C GLU A 84 -4.61 9.98 13.59
N ASP A 85 -4.73 9.84 14.90
CA ASP A 85 -4.86 8.54 15.54
C ASP A 85 -6.15 7.85 15.08
N ILE A 86 -6.08 6.56 14.76
CA ILE A 86 -7.25 5.77 14.36
C ILE A 86 -8.39 5.83 15.40
N ARG A 87 -8.06 5.97 16.69
CA ARG A 87 -9.02 6.10 17.79
C ARG A 87 -9.81 7.41 17.73
N ASP A 88 -9.29 8.44 17.08
CA ASP A 88 -10.01 9.69 16.86
C ASP A 88 -10.82 9.64 15.56
N LEU A 89 -10.27 9.00 14.52
CA LEU A 89 -10.99 8.74 13.27
C LEU A 89 -12.31 7.99 13.52
N VAL A 90 -12.32 6.93 14.36
CA VAL A 90 -13.54 6.15 14.67
C VAL A 90 -14.60 6.93 15.45
N LYS A 91 -14.23 8.05 16.10
CA LYS A 91 -15.19 8.89 16.83
C LYS A 91 -15.88 9.91 15.92
N ARG A 92 -15.41 10.08 14.68
CA ARG A 92 -16.00 11.01 13.73
C ARG A 92 -17.40 10.56 13.34
N ASN A 93 -18.29 11.54 13.22
CA ASN A 93 -19.68 11.36 12.78
C ASN A 93 -19.97 12.00 11.41
N ASN A 94 -18.93 12.50 10.74
CA ASN A 94 -19.01 13.29 9.52
C ASN A 94 -18.07 12.76 8.43
N LEU A 95 -17.91 11.44 8.35
CA LEU A 95 -17.13 10.83 7.27
C LEU A 95 -17.91 10.93 5.94
N PRO A 96 -17.20 11.04 4.80
CA PRO A 96 -17.83 10.97 3.49
C PRO A 96 -18.61 9.66 3.31
N GLU A 97 -19.73 9.73 2.59
CA GLU A 97 -20.59 8.57 2.32
C GLU A 97 -19.83 7.41 1.67
N GLU A 98 -18.82 7.72 0.84
CA GLU A 98 -17.98 6.70 0.19
C GLU A 98 -17.24 5.80 1.18
N LEU A 99 -16.86 6.32 2.35
CA LEU A 99 -16.18 5.52 3.38
C LEU A 99 -17.11 4.53 4.09
N TYR A 100 -18.43 4.69 3.96
CA TYR A 100 -19.42 3.73 4.45
C TYR A 100 -19.78 2.65 3.41
N ASN A 101 -19.32 2.80 2.17
CA ASN A 101 -19.63 1.92 1.04
C ASN A 101 -18.34 1.35 0.41
N LEU A 102 -17.38 1.00 1.25
CA LEU A 102 -16.11 0.38 0.83
C LEU A 102 -16.29 -1.09 0.51
N ASP A 103 -15.59 -1.58 -0.51
CA ASP A 103 -15.45 -3.01 -0.78
C ASP A 103 -14.41 -3.62 0.17
N ILE A 104 -13.35 -2.86 0.51
CA ILE A 104 -12.31 -3.28 1.45
C ILE A 104 -11.95 -2.12 2.38
N LEU A 105 -11.98 -2.41 3.68
CA LEU A 105 -11.30 -1.61 4.70
C LEU A 105 -10.00 -2.31 5.06
N ASP A 106 -8.89 -1.80 4.54
CA ASP A 106 -7.55 -2.34 4.76
C ASP A 106 -7.00 -1.83 6.10
N GLY A 107 -6.40 -2.73 6.89
CA GLY A 107 -5.84 -2.40 8.19
C GLY A 107 -4.52 -3.13 8.40
N SER A 108 -3.42 -2.39 8.35
CA SER A 108 -2.07 -2.92 8.52
C SER A 108 -1.39 -2.38 9.80
N PRO A 109 -1.91 -2.72 11.00
CA PRO A 109 -1.37 -2.20 12.25
C PRO A 109 0.10 -2.59 12.45
N PRO A 110 0.88 -1.80 13.20
CA PRO A 110 2.32 -2.04 13.39
C PRO A 110 2.59 -3.41 14.02
N CYS A 111 3.56 -4.13 13.45
CA CYS A 111 3.87 -5.50 13.83
C CYS A 111 4.86 -5.62 15.01
N SER A 112 5.46 -4.52 15.48
CA SER A 112 6.49 -4.51 16.52
C SER A 112 6.04 -5.19 17.82
N THR A 113 4.77 -5.01 18.18
CA THR A 113 4.15 -5.58 19.38
C THR A 113 3.81 -7.07 19.24
N PHE A 114 3.72 -7.59 18.01
CA PHE A 114 3.37 -8.99 17.71
C PHE A 114 4.58 -9.84 17.30
N SER A 115 5.73 -9.20 17.05
CA SER A 115 6.96 -9.88 16.69
C SER A 115 7.54 -10.63 17.89
N MET A 116 7.90 -11.91 17.69
CA MET A 116 8.66 -12.68 18.68
C MET A 116 10.11 -12.19 18.81
N SER A 117 10.55 -11.29 17.95
CA SER A 117 11.92 -10.78 17.89
C SER A 117 12.13 -9.45 18.66
N GLY A 118 11.23 -9.09 19.58
CA GLY A 118 11.27 -7.83 20.37
C GLY A 118 10.90 -7.97 21.86
N LEU A 119 10.91 -6.84 22.60
CA LEU A 119 10.55 -6.74 24.03
C LEU A 119 9.01 -6.84 24.18
N ARG A 120 8.49 -8.03 24.51
CA ARG A 120 7.04 -8.32 24.47
C ARG A 120 6.22 -7.58 25.53
N GLU A 121 6.76 -7.35 26.72
CA GLU A 121 5.91 -7.04 27.88
C GLU A 121 5.88 -5.56 28.30
N ASP A 122 6.88 -4.75 27.92
CA ASP A 122 6.98 -3.35 28.36
C ASP A 122 6.32 -2.33 27.42
N ALA A 123 5.77 -2.77 26.27
CA ALA A 123 5.31 -1.89 25.19
C ALA A 123 3.78 -1.92 24.96
N TRP A 124 3.02 -2.50 25.89
CA TRP A 124 1.55 -2.49 25.91
C TRP A 124 0.99 -1.36 26.78
#